data_AF-A0A6N4AB51-F1
#
_entry.id   AF-A0A6N4AB51-F1
#
_cell.length_a   1.000
_cell.length_b   1.000
_cell.length_c   1.000
_cell.angle_alpha   90.00
_cell.angle_beta   90.00
_cell.angle_gamma   90.00
#
_symmetry.space_group_name_H-M   'P 1'
#
loop_
_entity.id
_entity.type
_entity.pdbx_description
1 polymer ?
#
loop_
_entity_poly.entity_id
_entity_poly.type
_entity_poly.pdbx_seq_one_letter_code
_entity_poly.pdbx_strand_id
1 'polypeptide(L)'
;MQANSIKNIYAVCSILLLLACLPLPIGYYTFLRIIVFVSVLLILAYDSNIDIKWKITLLIVGFIFNPIFPIYLYEKIFWIPVDLLSSAFFLWIFKQKYFTKTIKMEEKILEQTEEKERFTYHAYGFKSAQNANSRYQAVGFFLDNVYERFIEEMKLDAKGIKSRIEKLRAEVLQSRAKKNETQAEITTYEGLKQEKSKLIEDLELERIDIRNGDGETGDTIPFVIGTFITILLTFYLFTFYSSSGYAALYGVKEGKISWISNPFAEISGGSIAIVILFPVIFLGLGFLIHDALEKNKKLAAQKKPKKFLTIGLLLFITLIADAFIGYKISQGVHNNEFNAGLTEEQWHFKMIFTDINFYIVLLLGFVVYVIWGFLLNFVLSHPFVKTENEKIKILLENIDKKIEERRAELTEIIARINSLSNLLMTLDDEISGKQNDIIGYENGVIPVSIPSLKAAVGEFMGGWGAYTHGFFGSKAHDILKETEQAKEEWQENKILNIKTEYSSGKF
;
A
#
# COMPACT_ATOMS: atom_id res chain seq x y z
N MET A 1 40.94 -1.60 10.20
CA MET A 1 40.09 -1.25 11.35
C MET A 1 38.89 -0.36 10.99
N GLN A 2 38.98 0.51 9.96
CA GLN A 2 37.92 1.49 9.59
C GLN A 2 36.60 0.91 9.03
N ALA A 3 36.62 -0.24 8.33
CA ALA A 3 35.42 -0.77 7.64
C ALA A 3 34.32 -1.31 8.57
N ASN A 4 34.65 -1.75 9.79
CA ASN A 4 33.64 -2.19 10.76
C ASN A 4 32.96 -1.01 11.44
N SER A 5 33.68 0.10 11.66
CA SER A 5 33.14 1.31 12.29
C SER A 5 32.05 1.97 11.44
N ILE A 6 32.23 2.04 10.11
CA ILE A 6 31.23 2.63 9.19
C ILE A 6 29.94 1.80 9.15
N LYS A 7 30.04 0.47 9.24
CA LYS A 7 28.88 -0.43 9.24
C LYS A 7 27.95 -0.17 10.42
N ASN A 8 28.52 0.06 11.59
CA ASN A 8 27.76 0.32 12.80
C ASN A 8 27.02 1.67 12.72
N ILE A 9 27.53 2.64 11.93
CA ILE A 9 26.85 3.92 11.70
C ILE A 9 25.49 3.71 11.02
N TYR A 10 25.39 2.82 10.02
CA TYR A 10 24.11 2.53 9.36
C TYR A 10 23.06 1.96 10.34
N ALA A 11 23.47 1.05 11.22
CA ALA A 11 22.59 0.46 12.23
C ALA A 11 22.12 1.49 13.27
N VAL A 12 23.04 2.32 13.76
CA VAL A 12 22.74 3.37 14.74
C VAL A 12 21.77 4.41 14.15
N CYS A 13 21.99 4.86 12.91
CA CYS A 13 21.08 5.80 12.24
C CYS A 13 19.66 5.23 12.10
N SER A 14 19.52 3.96 11.72
CA SER A 14 18.21 3.33 11.59
C SER A 14 17.45 3.33 12.92
N ILE A 15 18.11 2.91 14.01
CA ILE A 15 17.47 2.79 15.32
C ILE A 15 17.00 4.16 15.81
N LEU A 16 17.84 5.19 15.66
CA LEU A 16 17.49 6.56 16.05
C LEU A 16 16.33 7.13 15.21
N LEU A 17 16.28 6.82 13.91
CA LEU A 17 15.17 7.21 13.04
C LEU A 17 13.86 6.49 13.40
N LEU A 18 13.90 5.21 13.81
CA LEU A 18 12.69 4.51 14.29
C LEU A 18 12.17 5.07 15.60
N LEU A 19 13.08 5.43 16.52
CA LEU A 19 12.72 6.07 17.79
C LEU A 19 12.05 7.43 17.58
N ALA A 20 12.34 8.13 16.48
CA ALA A 20 11.75 9.42 16.14
C ALA A 20 10.23 9.39 15.89
N CYS A 21 9.67 8.21 15.55
CA CYS A 21 8.24 8.01 15.39
C CYS A 21 7.45 8.26 16.69
N LEU A 22 8.09 8.05 17.85
CA LEU A 22 7.48 8.30 19.17
C LEU A 22 7.35 9.80 19.47
N PRO A 23 6.39 10.24 20.31
CA PRO A 23 6.24 11.64 20.73
C PRO A 23 7.38 12.06 21.67
N LEU A 24 8.54 12.38 21.10
CA LEU A 24 9.74 12.78 21.84
C LEU A 24 9.86 14.31 21.95
N PRO A 25 10.63 14.84 22.92
CA PRO A 25 10.86 16.27 23.06
C PRO A 25 11.54 16.87 21.81
N ILE A 26 11.30 18.17 21.56
CA ILE A 26 11.88 18.87 20.40
C ILE A 26 13.41 18.75 20.28
N GLY A 27 14.10 18.69 21.43
CA GLY A 27 15.56 18.49 21.49
C GLY A 27 16.04 17.18 20.86
N TYR A 28 15.22 16.12 20.89
CA TYR A 28 15.54 14.86 20.23
C TYR A 28 15.62 15.01 18.71
N TYR A 29 14.69 15.76 18.11
CA TYR A 29 14.65 15.95 16.66
C TYR A 29 15.81 16.82 16.16
N THR A 30 16.24 17.80 16.94
CA THR A 30 17.47 18.56 16.65
C THR A 30 18.71 17.67 16.73
N PHE A 31 18.81 16.83 17.76
CA PHE A 31 19.88 15.86 17.92
C PHE A 31 19.91 14.83 16.78
N LEU A 32 18.74 14.31 16.39
CA LEU A 32 18.58 13.35 15.30
C LEU A 32 19.09 13.91 13.97
N ARG A 33 18.74 15.16 13.64
CA ARG A 33 19.23 15.85 12.43
C ARG A 33 20.75 15.94 12.40
N ILE A 34 21.37 16.34 13.52
CA ILE A 34 22.83 16.42 13.62
C ILE A 34 23.47 15.05 13.40
N ILE A 35 22.98 14.01 14.07
CA ILE A 35 23.55 12.67 13.95
C ILE A 35 23.39 12.10 12.54
N VAL A 36 22.20 12.18 11.95
CA VAL A 36 21.94 11.65 10.60
C VAL A 36 22.79 12.40 9.57
N PHE A 37 22.88 13.73 9.69
CA PHE A 37 23.69 14.55 8.79
C PHE A 37 25.19 14.23 8.87
N VAL A 38 25.75 14.18 10.08
CA VAL A 38 27.17 13.83 10.29
C VAL A 38 27.46 12.41 9.82
N SER A 39 26.54 11.48 10.08
CA SER A 39 26.67 10.10 9.65
C SER A 39 26.70 9.95 8.13
N VAL A 40 25.85 10.68 7.42
CA VAL A 40 25.86 10.74 5.95
C VAL A 40 27.20 11.25 5.43
N LEU A 41 27.74 12.33 6.02
CA LEU A 41 29.05 12.87 5.61
C LEU A 41 30.18 11.88 5.85
N LEU A 42 30.22 11.22 7.01
CA LEU A 42 31.21 10.21 7.32
C LEU A 42 31.12 9.01 6.37
N ILE A 43 29.90 8.56 6.06
CA ILE A 43 29.67 7.49 5.10
C ILE A 43 30.19 7.87 3.71
N LEU A 44 29.87 9.08 3.21
CA LEU A 44 30.32 9.53 1.90
C LEU A 44 31.84 9.75 1.82
N ALA A 45 32.47 10.19 2.91
CA ALA A 45 33.91 10.43 2.96
C ALA A 45 34.74 9.14 3.01
N TYR A 46 34.26 8.12 3.72
CA TYR A 46 35.05 6.92 4.03
C TYR A 46 34.60 5.65 3.30
N ASP A 47 33.41 5.61 2.70
CA ASP A 47 32.89 4.45 1.99
C ASP A 47 32.88 4.68 0.47
N SER A 48 34.06 4.50 -0.14
CA SER A 48 34.26 4.75 -1.58
C SER A 48 33.50 3.79 -2.50
N ASN A 49 33.13 2.60 -2.00
CA ASN A 49 32.50 1.50 -2.74
C ASN A 49 30.96 1.57 -2.80
N ILE A 50 30.35 2.71 -2.49
CA ILE A 50 28.90 2.88 -2.64
C ILE A 50 28.57 3.19 -4.11
N ASP A 51 27.62 2.43 -4.68
CA ASP A 51 27.10 2.72 -6.02
C ASP A 51 26.56 4.14 -6.12
N ILE A 52 26.69 4.75 -7.31
CA ILE A 52 26.32 6.14 -7.53
C ILE A 52 24.85 6.44 -7.19
N LYS A 53 23.94 5.48 -7.42
CA LYS A 53 22.52 5.60 -7.07
C LYS A 53 22.34 5.78 -5.55
N TRP A 54 23.04 4.99 -4.74
CA TRP A 54 22.95 5.07 -3.28
C TRP A 54 23.67 6.28 -2.69
N LYS A 55 24.74 6.77 -3.35
CA LYS A 55 25.37 8.06 -3.01
C LYS A 55 24.39 9.22 -3.20
N ILE A 56 23.64 9.23 -4.30
CA ILE A 56 22.60 10.24 -4.56
C ILE A 56 21.51 10.17 -3.48
N THR A 57 21.02 8.97 -3.14
CA THR A 57 20.03 8.80 -2.07
C THR A 57 20.54 9.30 -0.72
N LEU A 58 21.81 9.02 -0.36
CA LEU A 58 22.43 9.52 0.87
C LEU A 58 22.53 11.04 0.88
N LEU A 59 22.85 11.68 -0.25
CA LEU A 59 22.87 13.14 -0.36
C LEU A 59 21.48 13.75 -0.16
N ILE A 60 20.43 13.12 -0.69
CA ILE A 60 19.03 13.55 -0.47
C ILE A 60 18.68 13.45 1.01
N VAL A 61 19.00 12.33 1.67
CA VAL A 61 18.77 12.16 3.11
C VAL A 61 19.56 13.21 3.92
N GLY A 62 20.83 13.45 3.58
CA GLY A 62 21.63 14.50 4.20
C GLY A 62 21.03 15.90 4.03
N PHE A 63 20.46 16.19 2.86
CA PHE A 63 19.77 17.46 2.62
C PHE A 63 18.52 17.62 3.49
N ILE A 64 17.69 16.58 3.57
CA ILE A 64 16.45 16.58 4.36
C ILE A 64 16.72 16.76 5.86
N PHE A 65 17.76 16.10 6.37
CA PHE A 65 18.14 16.15 7.80
C PHE A 65 19.19 17.23 8.11
N ASN A 66 19.38 18.22 7.24
CA ASN A 66 20.38 19.27 7.42
C ASN A 66 20.03 20.17 8.63
N PRO A 67 20.89 20.25 9.67
CA PRO A 67 20.64 21.09 10.84
C PRO A 67 20.89 22.59 10.58
N ILE A 68 21.62 22.94 9.52
CA ILE A 68 21.99 24.34 9.19
C ILE A 68 20.82 25.06 8.49
N PHE A 69 20.11 24.36 7.61
CA PHE A 69 18.93 24.87 6.91
C PHE A 69 17.72 23.94 7.17
N PRO A 70 17.09 24.06 8.34
CA PRO A 70 16.03 23.15 8.76
C PRO A 70 14.77 23.34 7.90
N ILE A 71 14.32 22.26 7.26
CA ILE A 71 12.99 22.19 6.64
C ILE A 71 11.96 21.98 7.77
N TYR A 72 10.86 22.74 7.75
CA TYR A 72 9.76 22.60 8.70
C TYR A 72 8.50 22.15 7.95
N LEU A 73 7.97 20.99 8.32
CA LEU A 73 6.73 20.46 7.76
C LEU A 73 5.48 20.83 8.59
N TYR A 74 5.62 21.78 9.53
CA TYR A 74 4.61 22.32 10.46
C TYR A 74 3.93 21.29 11.37
N GLU A 75 3.48 20.16 10.84
CA GLU A 75 2.88 19.05 11.56
C GLU A 75 3.81 17.83 11.61
N LYS A 76 3.89 17.21 12.79
CA LYS A 76 4.71 16.02 13.04
C LYS A 76 4.31 14.85 12.14
N ILE A 77 3.03 14.73 11.80
CA ILE A 77 2.49 13.60 11.04
C ILE A 77 3.15 13.47 9.64
N PHE A 78 3.64 14.58 9.07
CA PHE A 78 4.35 14.57 7.79
C PHE A 78 5.81 14.11 7.90
N TRP A 79 6.42 14.14 9.10
CA TRP A 79 7.79 13.65 9.32
C TRP A 79 7.85 12.13 9.50
N ILE A 80 6.78 11.50 10.01
CA ILE A 80 6.74 10.06 10.28
C ILE A 80 7.06 9.22 9.01
N PRO A 81 6.48 9.50 7.83
CA PRO A 81 6.83 8.78 6.61
C PRO A 81 8.30 8.96 6.21
N VAL A 82 8.86 10.16 6.40
CA VAL A 82 10.24 10.50 6.04
C VAL A 82 11.25 9.76 6.92
N ASP A 83 10.99 9.71 8.23
CA ASP A 83 11.82 8.99 9.21
C ASP A 83 11.78 7.47 8.96
N LEU A 84 10.59 6.93 8.67
CA LEU A 84 10.40 5.51 8.41
C LEU A 84 11.09 5.05 7.12
N LEU A 85 10.96 5.82 6.03
CA LEU A 85 11.63 5.54 4.75
C LEU A 85 13.16 5.62 4.90
N SER A 86 13.64 6.64 5.59
CA SER A 86 15.08 6.82 5.85
C SER A 86 15.63 5.67 6.70
N SER A 87 14.90 5.24 7.73
CA SER A 87 15.30 4.10 8.56
C SER A 87 15.35 2.79 7.76
N ALA A 88 14.31 2.50 6.98
CA ALA A 88 14.25 1.31 6.13
C ALA A 88 15.42 1.28 5.14
N PHE A 89 15.79 2.43 4.58
CA PHE A 89 16.94 2.58 3.70
C PHE A 89 18.27 2.25 4.41
N PHE A 90 18.52 2.83 5.59
CA PHE A 90 19.72 2.53 6.38
C PHE A 90 19.81 1.05 6.78
N LEU A 91 18.69 0.42 7.17
CA LEU A 91 18.62 -1.02 7.48
C LEU A 91 18.91 -1.89 6.27
N TRP A 92 18.35 -1.52 5.11
CA TRP A 92 18.51 -2.31 3.89
C TRP A 92 19.98 -2.34 3.45
N ILE A 93 20.67 -1.19 3.45
CA ILE A 93 22.11 -1.13 3.17
C ILE A 93 22.91 -1.90 4.23
N PHE A 94 22.56 -1.74 5.51
CA PHE A 94 23.22 -2.47 6.59
C PHE A 94 23.12 -3.99 6.36
N LYS A 95 21.92 -4.50 6.05
CA LYS A 95 21.67 -5.91 5.77
C LYS A 95 22.44 -6.39 4.54
N GLN A 96 22.45 -5.63 3.45
CA GLN A 96 23.21 -5.97 2.24
C GLN A 96 24.71 -6.12 2.57
N LYS A 97 25.30 -5.18 3.32
CA LYS A 97 26.73 -5.21 3.68
C LYS A 97 27.08 -6.22 4.79
N TYR A 98 26.12 -6.65 5.60
CA TYR A 98 26.29 -7.72 6.58
C TYR A 98 26.24 -9.08 5.90
N PHE A 99 25.19 -9.34 5.11
CA PHE A 99 24.93 -10.64 4.47
C PHE A 99 25.96 -11.00 3.40
N THR A 100 26.41 -10.03 2.59
CA THR A 100 27.45 -10.26 1.57
C THR A 100 28.84 -10.54 2.17
N LYS A 101 29.13 -10.10 3.40
CA LYS A 101 30.41 -10.42 4.07
C LYS A 101 30.34 -11.80 4.73
N THR A 102 29.20 -12.20 5.28
CA THR A 102 29.02 -13.56 5.83
C THR A 102 29.13 -14.59 4.71
N ILE A 103 28.49 -14.36 3.56
CA ILE A 103 28.59 -15.22 2.38
C ILE A 103 29.99 -15.21 1.79
N LYS A 104 30.67 -14.05 1.63
CA LYS A 104 32.05 -14.03 1.11
C LYS A 104 33.09 -14.58 2.07
N MET A 105 32.83 -14.57 3.38
CA MET A 105 33.72 -15.15 4.39
C MET A 105 33.48 -16.66 4.47
N GLU A 106 32.24 -17.12 4.35
CA GLU A 106 31.90 -18.53 4.16
C GLU A 106 32.41 -19.07 2.82
N GLU A 107 32.28 -18.35 1.70
CA GLU A 107 32.83 -18.70 0.37
C GLU A 107 34.36 -18.68 0.36
N LYS A 108 35.03 -17.74 1.04
CA LYS A 108 36.50 -17.70 1.08
C LYS A 108 37.08 -18.74 2.04
N ILE A 109 36.35 -19.10 3.09
CA ILE A 109 36.66 -20.25 3.95
C ILE A 109 36.35 -21.55 3.20
N LEU A 110 35.27 -21.63 2.42
CA LEU A 110 34.96 -22.76 1.53
C LEU A 110 36.02 -22.90 0.44
N GLU A 111 36.41 -21.83 -0.26
CA GLU A 111 37.44 -21.84 -1.31
C GLU A 111 38.82 -22.18 -0.77
N GLN A 112 39.20 -21.73 0.43
CA GLN A 112 40.46 -22.12 1.07
C GLN A 112 40.44 -23.54 1.65
N THR A 113 39.26 -24.09 1.94
CA THR A 113 39.09 -25.49 2.35
C THR A 113 39.04 -26.40 1.12
N GLU A 114 38.34 -25.98 0.05
CA GLU A 114 38.31 -26.59 -1.27
C GLU A 114 39.67 -26.58 -1.95
N GLU A 115 40.51 -25.53 -1.85
CA GLU A 115 41.86 -25.53 -2.43
C GLU A 115 42.80 -26.53 -1.72
N LYS A 116 42.56 -26.80 -0.43
CA LYS A 116 43.30 -27.81 0.34
C LYS A 116 42.78 -29.23 0.10
N GLU A 117 41.49 -29.38 -0.22
CA GLU A 117 40.85 -30.65 -0.59
C GLU A 117 41.09 -31.03 -2.07
N ARG A 118 41.06 -30.06 -3.00
CA ARG A 118 41.31 -30.22 -4.47
C ARG A 118 42.65 -30.86 -4.78
N PHE A 119 43.65 -30.71 -3.91
CA PHE A 119 44.95 -31.36 -4.06
C PHE A 119 44.94 -32.86 -3.75
N THR A 120 43.86 -33.42 -3.18
CA THR A 120 43.82 -34.80 -2.70
C THR A 120 43.27 -35.77 -3.75
N TYR A 121 42.05 -35.54 -4.26
CA TYR A 121 41.45 -36.41 -5.28
C TYR A 121 42.12 -36.24 -6.65
N HIS A 122 42.48 -35.02 -7.03
CA HIS A 122 43.22 -34.77 -8.27
C HIS A 122 44.61 -35.42 -8.25
N ALA A 123 45.37 -35.28 -7.16
CA ALA A 123 46.68 -35.95 -7.05
C ALA A 123 46.54 -37.48 -7.01
N TYR A 124 45.48 -37.99 -6.36
CA TYR A 124 45.16 -39.41 -6.37
C TYR A 124 44.82 -39.90 -7.78
N GLY A 125 44.03 -39.14 -8.55
CA GLY A 125 43.72 -39.44 -9.95
C GLY A 125 44.95 -39.49 -10.84
N PHE A 126 45.85 -38.52 -10.69
CA PHE A 126 47.12 -38.48 -11.42
C PHE A 126 48.01 -39.70 -11.11
N LYS A 127 48.16 -40.04 -9.82
CA LYS A 127 48.95 -41.19 -9.39
C LYS A 127 48.32 -42.53 -9.79
N SER A 128 46.99 -42.61 -9.77
CA SER A 128 46.25 -43.79 -10.18
C SER A 128 46.40 -44.06 -11.68
N ALA A 129 46.34 -43.00 -12.50
CA ALA A 129 46.60 -43.09 -13.93
C ALA A 129 48.05 -43.52 -14.23
N GLN A 130 49.01 -43.03 -13.44
CA GLN A 130 50.41 -43.47 -13.51
C GLN A 130 50.56 -44.96 -13.20
N ASN A 131 49.98 -45.43 -12.09
CA ASN A 131 50.06 -46.82 -11.67
C ASN A 131 49.36 -47.77 -12.67
N ALA A 132 48.26 -47.32 -13.28
CA ALA A 132 47.49 -48.09 -14.24
C ALA A 132 47.99 -47.96 -15.69
N ASN A 133 48.99 -47.10 -15.96
CA ASN A 133 49.35 -46.65 -17.30
C ASN A 133 48.13 -46.20 -18.13
N SER A 134 47.20 -45.47 -17.50
CA SER A 134 45.96 -44.97 -18.09
C SER A 134 45.05 -46.03 -18.73
N ARG A 135 45.12 -47.30 -18.30
CA ARG A 135 44.21 -48.35 -18.77
C ARG A 135 42.80 -48.13 -18.22
N TYR A 136 41.81 -48.02 -19.11
CA TYR A 136 40.43 -47.73 -18.74
C TYR A 136 39.80 -48.82 -17.84
N GLN A 137 40.21 -50.09 -17.99
CA GLN A 137 39.67 -51.19 -17.18
C GLN A 137 39.97 -51.04 -15.67
N ALA A 138 41.02 -50.28 -15.32
CA ALA A 138 41.42 -50.08 -13.94
C ALA A 138 40.70 -48.89 -13.28
N VAL A 139 40.05 -48.02 -14.05
CA VAL A 139 39.43 -46.77 -13.57
C VAL A 139 38.35 -47.06 -12.54
N GLY A 140 37.51 -48.07 -12.77
CA GLY A 140 36.44 -48.46 -11.83
C GLY A 140 36.95 -48.81 -10.43
N PHE A 141 38.06 -49.55 -10.34
CA PHE A 141 38.68 -49.92 -9.06
C PHE A 141 39.15 -48.69 -8.27
N PHE A 142 39.77 -47.72 -8.96
CA PHE A 142 40.22 -46.50 -8.30
C PHE A 142 39.06 -45.57 -7.93
N LEU A 143 37.98 -45.57 -8.71
CA LEU A 143 36.74 -44.87 -8.38
C LEU A 143 36.04 -45.48 -7.15
N ASP A 144 36.11 -46.80 -6.95
CA ASP A 144 35.64 -47.42 -5.70
C ASP A 144 36.41 -46.93 -4.48
N ASN A 145 37.74 -46.78 -4.57
CA ASN A 145 38.53 -46.18 -3.49
C ASN A 145 38.20 -44.69 -3.26
N VAL A 146 37.90 -43.93 -4.33
CA VAL A 146 37.42 -42.54 -4.23
C VAL A 146 36.09 -42.52 -3.46
N TYR A 147 35.18 -43.45 -3.77
CA TYR A 147 33.90 -43.59 -3.09
C TYR A 147 34.08 -43.96 -1.61
N GLU A 148 34.89 -44.97 -1.28
CA GLU A 148 35.14 -45.38 0.11
C GLU A 148 35.70 -44.22 0.93
N ARG A 149 36.70 -43.53 0.38
CA ARG A 149 37.30 -42.35 1.01
C ARG A 149 36.29 -41.22 1.17
N PHE A 150 35.46 -40.98 0.16
CA PHE A 150 34.38 -39.98 0.22
C PHE A 150 33.38 -40.31 1.34
N ILE A 151 33.01 -41.58 1.50
CA ILE A 151 32.13 -42.02 2.59
C ILE A 151 32.81 -41.83 3.96
N GLU A 152 34.09 -42.16 4.08
CA GLU A 152 34.85 -41.95 5.32
C GLU A 152 34.99 -40.49 5.71
N GLU A 153 35.25 -39.61 4.75
CA GLU A 153 35.32 -38.15 4.96
C GLU A 153 33.93 -37.57 5.31
N MET A 154 32.84 -38.19 4.83
CA MET A 154 31.47 -37.83 5.19
C MET A 154 30.97 -38.44 6.52
N LYS A 155 31.68 -39.38 7.14
CA LYS A 155 31.32 -39.93 8.46
C LYS A 155 31.49 -38.84 9.53
N LEU A 156 30.44 -38.07 9.78
CA LEU A 156 30.30 -37.26 10.99
C LEU A 156 30.45 -38.17 12.22
N ASP A 157 31.23 -37.75 13.21
CA ASP A 157 31.31 -38.41 14.51
C ASP A 157 29.88 -38.69 15.03
N ALA A 158 29.66 -39.79 15.77
CA ALA A 158 28.33 -40.15 16.30
C ALA A 158 27.64 -38.98 17.08
N LYS A 159 28.43 -38.07 17.64
CA LYS A 159 27.98 -36.83 18.29
C LYS A 159 27.47 -35.78 17.30
N GLY A 160 28.08 -35.65 16.12
CA GLY A 160 27.69 -34.76 15.04
C GLY A 160 26.39 -35.17 14.36
N ILE A 161 26.20 -36.47 14.11
CA ILE A 161 24.94 -37.02 13.57
C ILE A 161 23.78 -36.71 14.52
N LYS A 162 23.96 -36.96 15.83
CA LYS A 162 22.95 -36.66 16.84
C LYS A 162 22.57 -35.18 16.88
N SER A 163 23.55 -34.28 16.84
CA SER A 163 23.31 -32.83 16.79
C SER A 163 22.57 -32.39 15.52
N ARG A 164 22.87 -33.01 14.37
CA ARG A 164 22.17 -32.74 13.11
C ARG A 164 20.72 -33.21 13.15
N ILE A 165 20.45 -34.40 13.68
CA ILE A 165 19.09 -34.92 13.88
C ILE A 165 18.29 -34.00 14.81
N GLU A 166 18.88 -33.57 15.93
CA GLU A 166 18.22 -32.64 16.86
C GLU A 166 17.85 -31.31 16.18
N LYS A 167 18.74 -30.76 15.36
CA LYS A 167 18.47 -29.55 14.57
C LYS A 167 17.35 -29.77 13.55
N LEU A 168 17.39 -30.85 12.78
CA LEU A 168 16.34 -31.18 11.80
C LEU A 168 14.98 -31.39 12.48
N ARG A 169 14.95 -32.07 13.63
CA ARG A 169 13.72 -32.24 14.42
C ARG A 169 13.16 -30.90 14.90
N ALA A 170 14.01 -29.99 15.36
CA ALA A 170 13.61 -28.64 15.75
C ALA A 170 13.03 -27.85 14.55
N GLU A 171 13.67 -27.92 13.38
CA GLU A 171 13.17 -27.30 12.16
C GLU A 171 11.84 -27.90 11.69
N VAL A 172 11.67 -29.23 11.76
CA VAL A 172 10.40 -29.90 11.44
C VAL A 172 9.29 -29.45 12.39
N LEU A 173 9.59 -29.32 13.68
CA LEU A 173 8.62 -28.86 14.67
C LEU A 173 8.19 -27.41 14.39
N GLN A 174 9.14 -26.55 14.03
CA GLN A 174 8.86 -25.17 13.60
C GLN A 174 8.01 -25.13 12.33
N SER A 175 8.36 -25.89 11.30
CA SER A 175 7.58 -25.96 10.05
C SER A 175 6.17 -26.52 10.28
N ARG A 176 6.00 -27.49 11.19
CA ARG A 176 4.68 -28.00 11.60
C ARG A 176 3.85 -26.96 12.34
N ALA A 177 4.45 -26.18 13.23
CA ALA A 177 3.76 -25.09 13.91
C ALA A 177 3.23 -24.06 12.89
N LYS A 178 4.07 -23.67 11.93
CA LYS A 178 3.68 -22.77 10.84
C LYS A 178 2.61 -23.37 9.92
N LYS A 179 2.66 -24.68 9.65
CA LYS A 179 1.62 -25.40 8.90
C LYS A 179 0.27 -25.33 9.61
N ASN A 180 0.24 -25.57 10.93
CA ASN A 180 -0.98 -25.49 11.72
C ASN A 180 -1.57 -24.08 11.78
N GLU A 181 -0.72 -23.07 11.93
CA GLU A 181 -1.12 -21.65 11.86
C GLU A 181 -1.73 -21.30 10.50
N THR A 182 -1.04 -21.68 9.41
CA THR A 182 -1.52 -21.49 8.03
C THR A 182 -2.85 -22.21 7.79
N GLN A 183 -3.02 -23.43 8.32
CA GLN A 183 -4.27 -24.18 8.23
C GLN A 183 -5.42 -23.50 8.98
N ALA A 184 -5.15 -22.94 10.17
CA ALA A 184 -6.14 -22.17 10.93
C ALA A 184 -6.55 -20.87 10.22
N GLU A 185 -5.59 -20.18 9.58
CA GLU A 185 -5.88 -19.04 8.72
C GLU A 185 -6.82 -19.42 7.57
N ILE A 186 -6.55 -20.54 6.87
CA ILE A 186 -7.42 -21.03 5.78
C ILE A 186 -8.85 -21.26 6.28
N THR A 187 -9.03 -21.96 7.41
CA THR A 187 -10.37 -22.20 7.99
C THR A 187 -11.10 -20.88 8.31
N THR A 188 -10.37 -19.87 8.78
CA THR A 188 -10.93 -18.54 9.05
C THR A 188 -11.41 -17.88 7.75
N TYR A 189 -10.60 -17.91 6.70
CA TYR A 189 -10.97 -17.37 5.39
C TYR A 189 -12.10 -18.16 4.71
N GLU A 190 -12.19 -19.47 4.91
CA GLU A 190 -13.32 -20.27 4.45
C GLU A 190 -14.64 -19.88 5.12
N GLY A 191 -14.61 -19.58 6.43
CA GLY A 191 -15.76 -19.02 7.14
C GLY A 191 -16.18 -17.67 6.56
N LEU A 192 -15.22 -16.76 6.34
CA LEU A 192 -15.49 -15.45 5.71
C LEU A 192 -16.04 -15.59 4.28
N LYS A 193 -15.53 -16.57 3.50
CA LYS A 193 -16.05 -16.88 2.16
C LYS A 193 -17.52 -17.28 2.21
N GLN A 194 -17.91 -18.14 3.15
CA GLN A 194 -19.30 -18.56 3.32
C GLN A 194 -20.20 -17.40 3.73
N GLU A 195 -19.77 -16.60 4.72
CA GLU A 195 -20.51 -15.41 5.17
C GLU A 195 -20.76 -14.43 4.01
N LYS A 196 -19.71 -14.11 3.25
CA LYS A 196 -19.81 -13.19 2.10
C LYS A 196 -20.67 -13.76 0.98
N SER A 197 -20.58 -15.06 0.71
CA SER A 197 -21.44 -15.73 -0.27
C SER A 197 -22.91 -15.62 0.11
N LYS A 198 -23.24 -15.82 1.39
CA LYS A 198 -24.61 -15.67 1.89
C LYS A 198 -25.11 -14.24 1.78
N LEU A 199 -24.29 -13.24 2.12
CA LEU A 199 -24.64 -11.83 1.95
C LEU A 199 -24.91 -11.46 0.48
N ILE A 200 -24.18 -12.05 -0.47
CA ILE A 200 -24.43 -11.83 -1.91
C ILE A 200 -25.78 -12.44 -2.30
N GLU A 201 -26.07 -13.66 -1.82
CA GLU A 201 -27.37 -14.32 -2.05
C GLU A 201 -28.53 -13.49 -1.49
N ASP A 202 -28.41 -12.98 -0.26
CA ASP A 202 -29.41 -12.11 0.36
C ASP A 202 -29.63 -10.82 -0.45
N LEU A 203 -28.55 -10.19 -0.95
CA LEU A 203 -28.64 -9.02 -1.83
C LEU A 203 -29.26 -9.33 -3.20
N GLU A 204 -29.01 -10.52 -3.75
CA GLU A 204 -29.61 -10.98 -5.00
C GLU A 204 -31.11 -11.25 -4.83
N LEU A 205 -31.54 -11.76 -3.67
CA LEU A 205 -32.96 -11.86 -3.32
C LEU A 205 -33.59 -10.47 -3.16
N GLU A 206 -32.96 -9.54 -2.44
CA GLU A 206 -33.44 -8.15 -2.30
C GLU A 206 -33.61 -7.47 -3.68
N ARG A 207 -32.68 -7.73 -4.61
CA ARG A 207 -32.76 -7.26 -5.99
C ARG A 207 -34.00 -7.79 -6.72
N ILE A 208 -34.34 -9.06 -6.52
CA ILE A 208 -35.52 -9.71 -7.11
C ILE A 208 -36.79 -9.10 -6.52
N ASP A 209 -36.84 -8.89 -5.20
CA ASP A 209 -38.01 -8.32 -4.51
C ASP A 209 -38.28 -6.88 -4.95
N ILE A 210 -37.23 -6.05 -5.07
CA ILE A 210 -37.35 -4.68 -5.60
C ILE A 210 -37.80 -4.66 -7.06
N ARG A 211 -37.37 -5.64 -7.86
CA ARG A 211 -37.83 -5.78 -9.25
C ARG A 211 -39.31 -6.18 -9.33
N ASN A 212 -39.80 -6.94 -8.36
CA ASN A 212 -41.18 -7.40 -8.29
C ASN A 212 -42.13 -6.36 -7.64
N GLY A 213 -41.59 -5.30 -7.04
CA GLY A 213 -42.37 -4.18 -6.48
C GLY A 213 -42.62 -4.28 -4.98
N ASP A 214 -42.08 -5.29 -4.31
CA ASP A 214 -42.31 -5.58 -2.88
C ASP A 214 -41.20 -5.01 -1.96
N GLY A 215 -40.27 -4.23 -2.53
CA GLY A 215 -39.13 -3.69 -1.78
C GLY A 215 -39.52 -2.66 -0.72
N GLU A 216 -39.06 -2.87 0.53
CA GLU A 216 -39.16 -1.87 1.60
C GLU A 216 -38.44 -0.59 1.20
N THR A 217 -39.20 0.51 1.17
CA THR A 217 -38.64 1.82 0.88
C THR A 217 -38.00 2.35 2.14
N GLY A 218 -36.69 2.60 2.11
CA GLY A 218 -35.91 3.05 3.27
C GLY A 218 -36.47 4.28 4.01
N ASP A 219 -35.86 4.57 5.17
CA ASP A 219 -36.32 5.55 6.16
C ASP A 219 -36.76 6.90 5.54
N THR A 220 -38.05 7.19 5.63
CA THR A 220 -38.71 8.37 5.05
C THR A 220 -38.60 9.60 5.94
N ILE A 221 -38.18 9.44 7.20
CA ILE A 221 -38.19 10.51 8.20
C ILE A 221 -37.28 11.68 7.80
N PRO A 222 -36.02 11.46 7.37
CA PRO A 222 -35.15 12.57 6.94
C PRO A 222 -35.71 13.34 5.74
N PHE A 223 -36.39 12.64 4.82
CA PHE A 223 -37.03 13.25 3.66
C PHE A 223 -38.20 14.15 4.04
N VAL A 224 -39.06 13.71 4.96
CA VAL A 224 -40.21 14.49 5.46
C VAL A 224 -39.73 15.76 6.16
N ILE A 225 -38.73 15.62 7.05
CA ILE A 225 -38.14 16.76 7.77
C ILE A 225 -37.48 17.72 6.78
N GLY A 226 -36.68 17.21 5.84
CA GLY A 226 -36.03 18.04 4.81
C GLY A 226 -37.03 18.78 3.93
N THR A 227 -38.14 18.14 3.55
CA THR A 227 -39.22 18.74 2.75
C THR A 227 -39.89 19.87 3.53
N PHE A 228 -40.24 19.63 4.79
CA PHE A 228 -40.85 20.63 5.66
C PHE A 228 -39.96 21.86 5.83
N ILE A 229 -38.67 21.66 6.14
CA ILE A 229 -37.70 22.77 6.28
C ILE A 229 -37.54 23.52 4.95
N THR A 230 -37.48 22.81 3.82
CA THR A 230 -37.34 23.44 2.49
C THR A 230 -38.51 24.34 2.17
N ILE A 231 -39.74 23.93 2.50
CA ILE A 231 -40.94 24.75 2.32
C ILE A 231 -40.85 26.02 3.17
N LEU A 232 -40.51 25.90 4.46
CA LEU A 232 -40.35 27.06 5.35
C LEU A 232 -39.28 28.03 4.86
N LEU A 233 -38.12 27.51 4.42
CA LEU A 233 -37.05 28.33 3.87
C LEU A 233 -37.44 29.01 2.54
N THR A 234 -38.26 28.35 1.72
CA THR A 234 -38.79 28.95 0.48
C THR A 234 -39.66 30.17 0.81
N PHE A 235 -40.56 30.05 1.79
CA PHE A 235 -41.36 31.19 2.25
C PHE A 235 -40.50 32.29 2.87
N TYR A 236 -39.53 31.92 3.70
CA TYR A 236 -38.59 32.88 4.28
C TYR A 236 -37.83 33.66 3.21
N LEU A 237 -37.21 32.97 2.24
CA LEU A 237 -36.45 33.62 1.16
C LEU A 237 -37.36 34.49 0.29
N PHE A 238 -38.60 34.04 0.04
CA PHE A 238 -39.58 34.83 -0.68
C PHE A 238 -39.85 36.16 0.03
N THR A 239 -40.17 36.13 1.32
CA THR A 239 -40.40 37.35 2.11
C THR A 239 -39.14 38.21 2.25
N PHE A 240 -37.98 37.59 2.48
CA PHE A 240 -36.70 38.28 2.62
C PHE A 240 -36.35 39.06 1.36
N TYR A 241 -36.29 38.39 0.21
CA TYR A 241 -35.95 39.05 -1.07
C TYR A 241 -36.99 40.05 -1.51
N SER A 242 -38.25 39.86 -1.11
CA SER A 242 -39.33 40.81 -1.41
C SER A 242 -39.14 42.11 -0.64
N SER A 243 -38.83 42.02 0.67
CA SER A 243 -38.54 43.17 1.54
C SER A 243 -37.22 43.84 1.20
N SER A 244 -36.14 43.06 1.08
CA SER A 244 -34.78 43.57 0.86
C SER A 244 -34.61 44.13 -0.55
N GLY A 245 -35.22 43.49 -1.56
CA GLY A 245 -35.26 44.01 -2.93
C GLY A 245 -36.02 45.32 -3.05
N TYR A 246 -37.17 45.44 -2.38
CA TYR A 246 -37.92 46.70 -2.32
C TYR A 246 -37.10 47.81 -1.66
N ALA A 247 -36.52 47.54 -0.48
CA ALA A 247 -35.69 48.50 0.24
C ALA A 247 -34.44 48.94 -0.55
N ALA A 248 -33.81 48.02 -1.28
CA ALA A 248 -32.63 48.33 -2.07
C ALA A 248 -32.92 49.23 -3.29
N LEU A 249 -34.11 49.10 -3.89
CA LEU A 249 -34.50 49.85 -5.09
C LEU A 249 -35.22 51.18 -4.78
N TYR A 250 -36.08 51.19 -3.77
CA TYR A 250 -36.92 52.34 -3.42
C TYR A 250 -36.44 53.10 -2.18
N GLY A 251 -35.40 52.59 -1.49
CA GLY A 251 -34.87 53.18 -0.26
C GLY A 251 -35.55 52.66 1.02
N VAL A 252 -34.87 52.83 2.15
CA VAL A 252 -35.41 52.53 3.48
C VAL A 252 -36.18 53.77 3.97
N LYS A 253 -37.46 53.64 4.35
CA LYS A 253 -38.27 54.81 4.77
C LYS A 253 -37.82 55.41 6.10
N GLU A 254 -37.94 56.73 6.21
CA GLU A 254 -37.67 57.49 7.44
C GLU A 254 -38.59 57.05 8.59
N GLY A 255 -38.01 56.84 9.78
CA GLY A 255 -38.71 56.42 10.99
C GLY A 255 -38.80 54.91 11.24
N LYS A 256 -38.30 54.06 10.33
CA LYS A 256 -38.14 52.61 10.58
C LYS A 256 -36.67 52.27 10.82
N ILE A 257 -36.39 51.71 12.00
CA ILE A 257 -35.05 51.28 12.45
C ILE A 257 -34.65 49.93 11.82
N SER A 258 -35.54 49.27 11.06
CA SER A 258 -35.29 47.96 10.47
C SER A 258 -35.72 47.90 9.00
N TRP A 259 -34.93 47.19 8.20
CA TRP A 259 -35.18 46.84 6.79
C TRP A 259 -36.28 45.78 6.61
N ILE A 260 -36.81 45.23 7.71
CA ILE A 260 -37.93 44.30 7.73
C ILE A 260 -39.23 45.12 7.75
N SER A 261 -39.82 45.32 6.57
CA SER A 261 -41.16 45.88 6.41
C SER A 261 -42.08 44.85 5.74
N ASN A 262 -43.40 45.06 5.79
CA ASN A 262 -44.31 44.23 5.01
C ASN A 262 -44.31 44.77 3.56
N PRO A 263 -43.66 44.09 2.60
CA PRO A 263 -43.54 44.60 1.24
C PRO A 263 -44.90 44.68 0.52
N PHE A 264 -45.91 43.94 1.00
CA PHE A 264 -47.27 43.96 0.46
C PHE A 264 -48.14 45.12 0.97
N ALA A 265 -47.80 45.71 2.12
CA ALA A 265 -48.53 46.85 2.67
C ALA A 265 -48.11 48.19 2.02
N GLU A 266 -46.98 48.20 1.31
CA GLU A 266 -46.32 49.43 0.83
C GLU A 266 -46.38 49.58 -0.71
N ILE A 267 -47.32 48.86 -1.32
CA ILE A 267 -47.53 48.76 -2.75
C ILE A 267 -48.19 50.05 -3.30
N SER A 268 -47.53 50.69 -4.27
CA SER A 268 -48.17 51.59 -5.24
C SER A 268 -48.09 50.94 -6.62
N GLY A 269 -49.07 51.20 -7.50
CA GLY A 269 -49.47 50.33 -8.62
C GLY A 269 -48.42 49.86 -9.66
N GLY A 270 -47.14 50.24 -9.56
CA GLY A 270 -46.03 49.74 -10.37
C GLY A 270 -44.98 48.88 -9.62
N SER A 271 -44.92 48.92 -8.28
CA SER A 271 -43.90 48.20 -7.49
C SER A 271 -44.24 46.72 -7.21
N ILE A 272 -45.49 46.30 -7.45
CA ILE A 272 -45.98 44.92 -7.22
C ILE A 272 -45.19 43.89 -8.01
N ALA A 273 -44.89 44.20 -9.27
CA ALA A 273 -44.17 43.28 -10.15
C ALA A 273 -42.76 43.01 -9.61
N ILE A 274 -42.09 44.03 -9.05
CA ILE A 274 -40.75 43.88 -8.47
C ILE A 274 -40.81 43.07 -7.17
N VAL A 275 -41.77 43.35 -6.29
CA VAL A 275 -41.99 42.64 -5.03
C VAL A 275 -42.17 41.13 -5.22
N ILE A 276 -42.77 40.70 -6.35
CA ILE A 276 -43.05 39.29 -6.67
C ILE A 276 -41.94 38.68 -7.53
N LEU A 277 -41.49 39.37 -8.59
CA LEU A 277 -40.51 38.81 -9.54
C LEU A 277 -39.11 38.76 -8.95
N PHE A 278 -38.75 39.69 -8.07
CA PHE A 278 -37.40 39.76 -7.51
C PHE A 278 -37.04 38.49 -6.71
N PRO A 279 -37.87 38.00 -5.76
CA PRO A 279 -37.62 36.71 -5.12
C PRO A 279 -37.61 35.52 -6.08
N VAL A 280 -38.47 35.52 -7.11
CA VAL A 280 -38.57 34.42 -8.08
C VAL A 280 -37.27 34.23 -8.86
N ILE A 281 -36.56 35.33 -9.17
CA ILE A 281 -35.24 35.25 -9.82
C ILE A 281 -34.25 34.47 -8.94
N PHE A 282 -34.17 34.78 -7.65
CA PHE A 282 -33.25 34.09 -6.72
C PHE A 282 -33.65 32.63 -6.52
N LEU A 283 -34.94 32.35 -6.30
CA LEU A 283 -35.44 30.96 -6.20
C LEU A 283 -35.14 30.18 -7.49
N GLY A 284 -35.32 30.78 -8.66
CA GLY A 284 -34.97 30.18 -9.96
C GLY A 284 -33.48 29.88 -10.09
N LEU A 285 -32.60 30.77 -9.64
CA LEU A 285 -31.15 30.51 -9.59
C LEU A 285 -30.82 29.31 -8.68
N GLY A 286 -31.53 29.12 -7.57
CA GLY A 286 -31.24 28.00 -6.67
C GLY A 286 -31.77 26.68 -7.21
N PHE A 287 -32.86 26.71 -7.97
CA PHE A 287 -33.28 25.56 -8.77
C PHE A 287 -32.23 25.17 -9.82
N LEU A 288 -31.55 26.13 -10.48
CA LEU A 288 -30.45 25.84 -11.39
C LEU A 288 -29.25 25.18 -10.70
N ILE A 289 -29.00 25.49 -9.42
CA ILE A 289 -27.97 24.81 -8.61
C ILE A 289 -28.34 23.33 -8.44
N HIS A 290 -29.60 23.01 -8.17
CA HIS A 290 -30.07 21.62 -8.13
C HIS A 290 -29.86 20.88 -9.47
N ASP A 291 -30.27 21.47 -10.60
CA ASP A 291 -30.07 20.86 -11.92
C ASP A 291 -28.58 20.61 -12.22
N ALA A 292 -27.71 21.57 -11.88
CA ALA A 292 -26.27 21.43 -12.04
C ALA A 292 -25.68 20.31 -11.15
N LEU A 293 -26.18 20.17 -9.91
CA LEU A 293 -25.80 19.09 -8.99
C LEU A 293 -26.25 17.72 -9.52
N GLU A 294 -27.47 17.61 -10.05
CA GLU A 294 -27.98 16.35 -10.59
C GLU A 294 -27.23 15.93 -11.87
N LYS A 295 -26.92 16.88 -12.75
CA LYS A 295 -26.06 16.63 -13.92
C LYS A 295 -24.69 16.09 -13.51
N ASN A 296 -24.10 16.62 -12.43
CA ASN A 296 -22.83 16.12 -11.90
C ASN A 296 -22.93 14.70 -11.30
N LYS A 297 -24.05 14.34 -10.67
CA LYS A 297 -24.32 12.96 -10.24
C LYS A 297 -24.36 12.01 -11.46
N LYS A 298 -25.09 12.39 -12.52
CA LYS A 298 -25.18 11.61 -13.77
C LYS A 298 -23.82 11.45 -14.47
N LEU A 299 -23.01 12.51 -14.52
CA LEU A 299 -21.65 12.46 -15.07
C LEU A 299 -20.73 11.53 -14.27
N ALA A 300 -20.85 11.53 -12.94
CA ALA A 300 -20.08 10.65 -12.07
C ALA A 300 -20.40 9.17 -12.30
N ALA A 301 -21.69 8.83 -12.45
CA ALA A 301 -22.12 7.48 -12.83
C ALA A 301 -21.53 7.04 -14.18
N GLN A 302 -21.39 7.98 -15.12
CA GLN A 302 -20.78 7.74 -16.44
C GLN A 302 -19.24 7.85 -16.45
N LYS A 303 -18.56 7.93 -15.29
CA LYS A 303 -17.10 8.16 -15.16
C LYS A 303 -16.58 9.38 -15.94
N LYS A 304 -17.41 10.40 -16.16
CA LYS A 304 -17.04 11.67 -16.80
C LYS A 304 -16.66 12.72 -15.76
N PRO A 305 -15.80 13.71 -16.10
CA PRO A 305 -15.42 14.77 -15.17
C PRO A 305 -16.63 15.63 -14.78
N LYS A 306 -16.75 15.92 -13.48
CA LYS A 306 -17.79 16.78 -12.91
C LYS A 306 -17.54 18.25 -13.27
N LYS A 307 -18.60 18.99 -13.56
CA LYS A 307 -18.57 20.43 -13.87
C LYS A 307 -18.94 21.25 -12.64
N PHE A 308 -18.02 21.39 -11.69
CA PHE A 308 -18.22 22.22 -10.50
C PHE A 308 -18.18 23.72 -10.79
N LEU A 309 -17.55 24.13 -11.88
CA LEU A 309 -17.42 25.54 -12.29
C LEU A 309 -18.79 26.23 -12.42
N THR A 310 -19.80 25.54 -12.96
CA THR A 310 -21.16 26.09 -13.11
C THR A 310 -21.81 26.40 -11.77
N ILE A 311 -21.65 25.51 -10.78
CA ILE A 311 -22.20 25.71 -9.42
C ILE A 311 -21.48 26.89 -8.74
N GLY A 312 -20.15 26.94 -8.85
CA GLY A 312 -19.36 28.04 -8.31
C GLY A 312 -19.73 29.39 -8.92
N LEU A 313 -19.97 29.44 -10.24
CA LEU A 313 -20.40 30.65 -10.92
C LEU A 313 -21.78 31.13 -10.47
N LEU A 314 -22.76 30.21 -10.34
CA LEU A 314 -24.10 30.55 -9.85
C LEU A 314 -24.05 31.12 -8.42
N LEU A 315 -23.30 30.48 -7.52
CA LEU A 315 -23.11 30.95 -6.15
C LEU A 315 -22.35 32.29 -6.09
N PHE A 316 -21.39 32.51 -6.98
CA PHE A 316 -20.66 33.77 -7.03
C PHE A 316 -21.55 34.93 -7.49
N ILE A 317 -22.41 34.69 -8.49
CA ILE A 317 -23.39 35.69 -8.97
C ILE A 317 -24.37 36.04 -7.85
N THR A 318 -24.88 35.04 -7.10
CA THR A 318 -25.82 35.31 -6.00
C THR A 318 -25.14 36.02 -4.83
N LEU A 319 -23.89 35.67 -4.50
CA LEU A 319 -23.12 36.38 -3.48
C LEU A 319 -22.92 37.86 -3.83
N ILE A 320 -22.58 38.15 -5.08
CA ILE A 320 -22.45 39.53 -5.57
C ILE A 320 -23.78 40.26 -5.45
N ALA A 321 -24.87 39.65 -5.91
CA ALA A 321 -26.19 40.26 -5.86
C ALA A 321 -26.61 40.58 -4.41
N ASP A 322 -26.40 39.65 -3.47
CA ASP A 322 -26.70 39.87 -2.06
C ASP A 322 -25.80 40.92 -1.42
N ALA A 323 -24.53 41.01 -1.82
CA ALA A 323 -23.65 42.10 -1.39
C ALA A 323 -24.12 43.47 -1.92
N PHE A 324 -24.64 43.55 -3.14
CA PHE A 324 -25.26 44.78 -3.66
C PHE A 324 -26.50 45.18 -2.85
N ILE A 325 -27.37 44.21 -2.53
CA ILE A 325 -28.57 44.43 -1.70
C ILE A 325 -28.14 44.92 -0.31
N GLY A 326 -27.20 44.23 0.33
CA GLY A 326 -26.66 44.60 1.64
C GLY A 326 -26.08 46.01 1.65
N TYR A 327 -25.29 46.37 0.62
CA TYR A 327 -24.72 47.71 0.51
C TYR A 327 -25.80 48.79 0.43
N LYS A 328 -26.84 48.57 -0.39
CA LYS A 328 -27.94 49.53 -0.54
C LYS A 328 -28.77 49.69 0.72
N ILE A 329 -29.00 48.61 1.45
CA ILE A 329 -29.70 48.65 2.72
C ILE A 329 -28.87 49.39 3.76
N SER A 330 -27.59 49.04 3.92
CA SER A 330 -26.64 49.67 4.84
C SER A 330 -26.51 51.18 4.56
N GLN A 331 -26.33 51.58 3.30
CA GLN A 331 -26.36 52.97 2.88
C GLN A 331 -27.68 53.67 3.24
N GLY A 332 -28.82 53.02 3.00
CA GLY A 332 -30.14 53.57 3.29
C GLY A 332 -30.38 53.77 4.79
N VAL A 333 -29.97 52.80 5.62
CA VAL A 333 -30.07 52.88 7.07
C VAL A 333 -29.18 54.01 7.62
N HIS A 334 -27.92 54.07 7.20
CA HIS A 334 -27.00 55.13 7.63
C HIS A 334 -27.47 56.52 7.21
N ASN A 335 -28.00 56.67 5.99
CA ASN A 335 -28.55 57.95 5.55
C ASN A 335 -29.77 58.38 6.38
N ASN A 336 -30.61 57.42 6.79
CA ASN A 336 -31.72 57.72 7.69
C ASN A 336 -31.25 58.13 9.08
N GLU A 337 -30.19 57.51 9.61
CA GLU A 337 -29.55 57.91 10.88
C GLU A 337 -28.95 59.32 10.78
N PHE A 338 -28.31 59.65 9.67
CA PHE A 338 -27.77 60.98 9.39
C PHE A 338 -28.90 62.03 9.31
N ASN A 339 -29.96 61.75 8.54
CA ASN A 339 -31.12 62.64 8.43
C ASN A 339 -31.84 62.85 9.78
N ALA A 340 -31.81 61.84 10.66
CA ALA A 340 -32.35 61.91 12.02
C ALA A 340 -31.41 62.63 13.01
N GLY A 341 -30.20 63.02 12.59
CA GLY A 341 -29.20 63.67 13.44
C GLY A 341 -28.53 62.72 14.45
N LEU A 342 -28.60 61.40 14.23
CA LEU A 342 -27.95 60.40 15.08
C LEU A 342 -26.47 60.22 14.72
N THR A 343 -26.08 60.60 13.50
CA THR A 343 -24.70 60.56 13.00
C THR A 343 -24.36 61.86 12.27
N GLU A 344 -23.11 62.32 12.41
CA GLU A 344 -22.62 63.56 11.77
C GLU A 344 -21.87 63.29 10.45
N GLU A 345 -21.54 62.03 10.16
CA GLU A 345 -20.76 61.64 8.98
C GLU A 345 -21.66 61.12 7.85
N GLN A 346 -21.40 61.57 6.62
CA GLN A 346 -22.08 61.05 5.43
C GLN A 346 -21.57 59.67 5.03
N TRP A 347 -22.43 58.87 4.39
CA TRP A 347 -22.05 57.53 3.96
C TRP A 347 -20.87 57.55 2.97
N HIS A 348 -19.83 56.78 3.29
CA HIS A 348 -18.69 56.55 2.42
C HIS A 348 -18.46 55.05 2.21
N PHE A 349 -17.99 54.66 1.02
CA PHE A 349 -17.85 53.25 0.63
C PHE A 349 -17.09 52.38 1.66
N LYS A 350 -16.08 52.93 2.33
CA LYS A 350 -15.29 52.18 3.33
C LYS A 350 -16.08 51.77 4.58
N MET A 351 -17.18 52.45 4.89
CA MET A 351 -18.02 52.14 6.05
C MET A 351 -18.68 50.76 5.93
N ILE A 352 -18.81 50.22 4.71
CA ILE A 352 -19.35 48.87 4.47
C ILE A 352 -18.59 47.77 5.21
N PHE A 353 -17.28 47.92 5.40
CA PHE A 353 -16.44 46.91 6.05
C PHE A 353 -16.61 46.87 7.57
N THR A 354 -17.29 47.87 8.13
CA THR A 354 -17.54 48.01 9.56
C THR A 354 -19.03 47.98 9.92
N ASP A 355 -19.92 48.17 8.95
CA ASP A 355 -21.37 48.19 9.19
C ASP A 355 -21.94 46.78 9.40
N ILE A 356 -22.51 46.55 10.58
CA ILE A 356 -23.14 45.29 10.95
C ILE A 356 -24.39 44.97 10.09
N ASN A 357 -25.13 45.98 9.64
CA ASN A 357 -26.33 45.80 8.82
C ASN A 357 -25.99 45.16 7.48
N PHE A 358 -24.85 45.52 6.88
CA PHE A 358 -24.35 44.90 5.67
C PHE A 358 -24.14 43.39 5.86
N TYR A 359 -23.43 43.00 6.92
CA TYR A 359 -23.13 41.59 7.21
C TYR A 359 -24.38 40.79 7.60
N ILE A 360 -25.33 41.40 8.34
CA ILE A 360 -26.61 40.75 8.68
C ILE A 360 -27.41 40.44 7.42
N VAL A 361 -27.55 41.40 6.51
CA VAL A 361 -28.27 41.18 5.24
C VAL A 361 -27.58 40.11 4.40
N LEU A 362 -26.24 40.15 4.31
CA LEU A 362 -25.47 39.16 3.56
C LEU A 362 -25.61 37.75 4.15
N LEU A 363 -25.57 37.62 5.49
CA LEU A 363 -25.74 36.34 6.18
C LEU A 363 -27.16 35.79 5.98
N LEU A 364 -28.17 36.62 6.22
CA LEU A 364 -29.58 36.22 6.18
C LEU A 364 -30.11 35.98 4.77
N GLY A 365 -29.47 36.56 3.75
CA GLY A 365 -29.70 36.25 2.33
C GLY A 365 -28.87 35.05 1.88
N PHE A 366 -27.56 35.25 1.72
CA PHE A 366 -26.72 34.33 0.96
C PHE A 366 -26.53 32.99 1.66
N VAL A 367 -26.28 32.98 2.97
CA VAL A 367 -26.04 31.72 3.68
C VAL A 367 -27.33 30.89 3.75
N VAL A 368 -28.46 31.53 4.06
CA VAL A 368 -29.77 30.85 4.08
C VAL A 368 -30.14 30.35 2.68
N TYR A 369 -29.84 31.12 1.64
CA TYR A 369 -30.00 30.73 0.25
C TYR A 369 -29.19 29.48 -0.13
N VAL A 370 -27.91 29.42 0.28
CA VAL A 370 -27.05 28.25 0.05
C VAL A 370 -27.60 27.01 0.76
N ILE A 371 -28.01 27.15 2.03
CA ILE A 371 -28.62 26.07 2.81
C ILE A 371 -29.89 25.57 2.13
N TRP A 372 -30.75 26.49 1.69
CA TRP A 372 -31.96 26.16 0.96
C TRP A 372 -31.68 25.44 -0.35
N GLY A 373 -30.70 25.88 -1.15
CA GLY A 373 -30.34 25.23 -2.42
C GLY A 373 -29.85 23.78 -2.24
N PHE A 374 -29.07 23.51 -1.19
CA PHE A 374 -28.65 22.15 -0.85
C PHE A 374 -29.81 21.27 -0.36
N LEU A 375 -30.67 21.81 0.51
CA LEU A 375 -31.86 21.11 1.00
C LEU A 375 -32.86 20.83 -0.13
N LEU A 376 -33.06 21.78 -1.04
CA LEU A 376 -33.88 21.61 -2.24
C LEU A 376 -33.35 20.47 -3.09
N ASN A 377 -32.03 20.42 -3.32
CA ASN A 377 -31.43 19.31 -4.03
C ASN A 377 -31.60 17.97 -3.29
N PHE A 378 -31.50 17.95 -1.97
CA PHE A 378 -31.78 16.74 -1.17
C PHE A 378 -33.23 16.26 -1.37
N VAL A 379 -34.21 17.14 -1.26
CA VAL A 379 -35.64 16.82 -1.42
C VAL A 379 -35.96 16.38 -2.85
N LEU A 380 -35.57 17.17 -3.86
CA LEU A 380 -35.91 16.88 -5.26
C LEU A 380 -35.14 15.68 -5.83
N SER A 381 -33.95 15.37 -5.30
CA SER A 381 -33.21 14.17 -5.70
C SER A 381 -33.67 12.91 -4.97
N HIS A 382 -34.63 13.01 -4.04
CA HIS A 382 -35.14 11.87 -3.30
C HIS A 382 -35.97 10.93 -4.22
N PRO A 383 -35.80 9.60 -4.13
CA PRO A 383 -36.52 8.64 -4.97
C PRO A 383 -38.06 8.70 -4.89
N PHE A 384 -38.64 9.30 -3.85
CA PHE A 384 -40.09 9.48 -3.70
C PHE A 384 -40.68 10.54 -4.64
N VAL A 385 -39.86 11.48 -5.12
CA VAL A 385 -40.28 12.55 -6.03
C VAL A 385 -40.11 12.12 -7.51
N LYS A 386 -39.38 11.03 -7.76
CA LYS A 386 -39.13 10.47 -9.10
C LYS A 386 -40.18 9.42 -9.45
N THR A 387 -40.52 9.29 -10.73
CA THR A 387 -41.49 8.30 -11.24
C THR A 387 -41.13 6.89 -10.74
N GLU A 388 -42.13 6.03 -10.47
CA GLU A 388 -41.91 4.66 -9.93
C GLU A 388 -40.81 3.88 -10.69
N ASN A 389 -40.75 4.04 -12.01
CA ASN A 389 -39.74 3.42 -12.87
C ASN A 389 -38.29 3.90 -12.60
N GLU A 390 -38.09 5.19 -12.27
CA GLU A 390 -36.76 5.72 -11.92
C GLU A 390 -36.35 5.33 -10.50
N LYS A 391 -37.30 5.24 -9.57
CA LYS A 391 -37.07 4.78 -8.19
C LYS A 391 -36.56 3.34 -8.20
N ILE A 392 -37.24 2.44 -8.89
CA ILE A 392 -36.83 1.02 -9.03
C ILE A 392 -35.46 0.95 -9.69
N LYS A 393 -35.21 1.72 -10.75
CA LYS A 393 -33.93 1.74 -11.45
C LYS A 393 -32.76 2.13 -10.52
N ILE A 394 -32.91 3.17 -9.71
CA ILE A 394 -31.86 3.63 -8.79
C ILE A 394 -31.63 2.61 -7.67
N LEU A 395 -32.70 2.00 -7.14
CA LEU A 395 -32.59 0.95 -6.12
C LEU A 395 -31.85 -0.28 -6.66
N LEU A 396 -32.19 -0.72 -7.88
CA LEU A 396 -31.49 -1.80 -8.56
C LEU A 396 -30.01 -1.46 -8.82
N GLU A 397 -29.71 -0.24 -9.28
CA GLU A 397 -28.32 0.20 -9.51
C GLU A 397 -27.50 0.22 -8.21
N ASN A 398 -28.10 0.63 -7.09
CA ASN A 398 -27.44 0.62 -5.79
C ASN A 398 -27.17 -0.81 -5.30
N ILE A 399 -28.11 -1.74 -5.49
CA ILE A 399 -27.93 -3.15 -5.12
C ILE A 399 -26.90 -3.82 -6.01
N ASP A 400 -26.97 -3.59 -7.33
CA ASP A 400 -25.96 -4.10 -8.27
C ASP A 400 -24.56 -3.62 -7.86
N LYS A 401 -24.41 -2.35 -7.46
CA LYS A 401 -23.14 -1.83 -6.93
C LYS A 401 -22.68 -2.56 -5.66
N LYS A 402 -23.59 -2.79 -4.70
CA LYS A 402 -23.28 -3.55 -3.48
C LYS A 402 -22.85 -4.98 -3.81
N ILE A 403 -23.56 -5.66 -4.72
CA ILE A 403 -23.24 -7.02 -5.17
C ILE A 403 -21.84 -7.05 -5.79
N GLU A 404 -21.54 -6.12 -6.69
CA GLU A 404 -20.22 -6.06 -7.34
C GLU A 404 -19.08 -5.77 -6.34
N GLU A 405 -19.29 -4.88 -5.37
CA GLU A 405 -18.35 -4.63 -4.27
C GLU A 405 -18.11 -5.91 -3.45
N ARG A 406 -19.17 -6.63 -3.08
CA ARG A 406 -19.05 -7.89 -2.32
C ARG A 406 -18.41 -9.02 -3.14
N ARG A 407 -18.67 -9.10 -4.43
CA ARG A 407 -18.02 -10.07 -5.34
C ARG A 407 -16.53 -9.80 -5.48
N ALA A 408 -16.12 -8.53 -5.51
CA ALA A 408 -14.71 -8.15 -5.49
C ALA A 408 -14.02 -8.61 -4.19
N GLU A 409 -14.63 -8.32 -3.03
CA GLU A 409 -14.14 -8.80 -1.72
C GLU A 409 -14.03 -10.34 -1.69
N LEU A 410 -15.06 -11.05 -2.18
CA LEU A 410 -15.07 -12.52 -2.25
C LEU A 410 -13.93 -13.06 -3.12
N THR A 411 -13.65 -12.40 -4.24
CA THR A 411 -12.56 -12.79 -5.15
C THR A 411 -11.20 -12.63 -4.48
N GLU A 412 -11.00 -11.58 -3.70
CA GLU A 412 -9.78 -11.37 -2.90
C GLU A 412 -9.61 -12.46 -1.83
N ILE A 413 -10.68 -12.82 -1.13
CA ILE A 413 -10.67 -13.92 -0.15
C ILE A 413 -10.30 -15.25 -0.82
N ILE A 414 -10.88 -15.57 -1.97
CA ILE A 414 -10.57 -16.79 -2.72
C ILE A 414 -9.09 -16.80 -3.16
N ALA A 415 -8.58 -15.67 -3.66
CA ALA A 415 -7.17 -15.55 -4.03
C ALA A 415 -6.24 -15.77 -2.82
N ARG A 416 -6.62 -15.25 -1.65
CA ARG A 416 -5.87 -15.44 -0.40
C ARG A 416 -5.86 -16.91 0.03
N ILE A 417 -7.01 -17.59 0.01
CA ILE A 417 -7.12 -19.03 0.30
C ILE A 417 -6.19 -19.81 -0.62
N ASN A 418 -6.24 -19.58 -1.93
CA ASN A 418 -5.37 -20.27 -2.89
C ASN A 418 -3.88 -20.06 -2.59
N SER A 419 -3.48 -18.84 -2.22
CA SER A 419 -2.09 -18.55 -1.85
C SER A 419 -1.63 -19.29 -0.59
N LEU A 420 -2.49 -19.39 0.42
CA LEU A 420 -2.22 -20.12 1.66
C LEU A 420 -2.20 -21.63 1.42
N SER A 421 -3.10 -22.15 0.60
CA SER A 421 -3.11 -23.58 0.21
C SER A 421 -1.82 -23.97 -0.52
N ASN A 422 -1.30 -23.11 -1.40
CA ASN A 422 -0.01 -23.33 -2.05
C ASN A 422 1.14 -23.35 -1.03
N LEU A 423 1.14 -22.40 -0.08
CA LEU A 423 2.13 -22.39 0.99
C LEU A 423 2.07 -23.67 1.84
N LEU A 424 0.86 -24.15 2.14
CA LEU A 424 0.66 -25.37 2.90
C LEU A 424 1.26 -26.58 2.18
N MET A 425 1.08 -26.67 0.86
CA MET A 425 1.69 -27.73 0.04
C MET A 425 3.22 -27.67 0.12
N THR A 426 3.82 -26.49 -0.03
CA THR A 426 5.30 -26.34 0.08
C THR A 426 5.84 -26.70 1.46
N LEU A 427 5.10 -26.35 2.53
CA LEU A 427 5.49 -26.72 3.89
C LEU A 427 5.38 -28.24 4.11
N ASP A 428 4.40 -28.89 3.50
CA ASP A 428 4.24 -30.34 3.59
C ASP A 428 5.37 -31.09 2.89
N ASP A 429 5.78 -30.61 1.71
CA ASP A 429 6.94 -31.12 0.98
C ASP A 429 8.24 -30.94 1.78
N GLU A 430 8.46 -29.76 2.38
CA GLU A 430 9.63 -29.48 3.22
C GLU A 430 9.67 -30.38 4.47
N ILE A 431 8.53 -30.54 5.15
CA ILE A 431 8.41 -31.42 6.32
C ILE A 431 8.73 -32.85 5.92
N SER A 432 8.13 -33.34 4.84
CA SER A 432 8.34 -34.70 4.34
C SER A 432 9.79 -34.95 3.95
N GLY A 433 10.42 -34.00 3.25
CA GLY A 433 11.84 -34.06 2.90
C GLY A 433 12.75 -34.15 4.14
N LYS A 434 12.56 -33.26 5.11
CA LYS A 434 13.35 -33.26 6.35
C LYS A 434 13.11 -34.50 7.22
N GLN A 435 11.90 -35.05 7.22
CA GLN A 435 11.61 -36.31 7.91
C GLN A 435 12.33 -37.49 7.26
N ASN A 436 12.36 -37.54 5.93
CA ASN A 436 13.12 -38.56 5.21
C ASN A 436 14.62 -38.45 5.51
N ASP A 437 15.17 -37.24 5.60
CA ASP A 437 16.56 -37.02 6.00
C ASP A 437 16.82 -37.55 7.42
N ILE A 438 15.95 -37.23 8.39
CA ILE A 438 16.06 -37.71 9.78
C ILE A 438 16.08 -39.24 9.82
N ILE A 439 15.17 -39.90 9.09
CA ILE A 439 15.11 -41.37 9.01
C ILE A 439 16.41 -41.93 8.41
N GLY A 440 16.95 -41.28 7.38
CA GLY A 440 18.25 -41.64 6.80
C GLY A 440 19.39 -41.61 7.83
N TYR A 441 19.51 -40.52 8.59
CA TYR A 441 20.52 -40.37 9.64
C TYR A 441 20.32 -41.37 10.80
N GLU A 442 19.08 -41.68 11.19
CA GLU A 442 18.76 -42.64 12.26
C GLU A 442 19.10 -44.08 11.88
N ASN A 443 18.97 -44.42 10.60
CA ASN A 443 19.32 -45.74 10.06
C ASN A 443 20.81 -45.87 9.71
N GLY A 444 21.66 -44.91 10.10
CA GLY A 444 23.11 -44.96 9.83
C GLY A 444 23.48 -44.75 8.36
N VAL A 445 22.52 -44.40 7.51
CA VAL A 445 22.75 -44.04 6.11
C VAL A 445 23.18 -42.58 6.08
N ILE A 446 24.46 -42.32 5.81
CA ILE A 446 24.92 -40.97 5.51
C ILE A 446 24.35 -40.63 4.14
N PRO A 447 23.45 -39.62 4.00
CA PRO A 447 22.95 -39.24 2.70
C PRO A 447 24.11 -38.72 1.85
N VAL A 448 24.59 -39.57 0.94
CA VAL A 448 25.58 -39.18 -0.06
C VAL A 448 24.94 -38.14 -0.95
N SER A 449 25.39 -36.90 -0.86
CA SER A 449 24.98 -35.88 -1.81
C SER A 449 25.52 -36.29 -3.19
N ILE A 450 24.62 -36.76 -4.05
CA ILE A 450 24.94 -37.12 -5.44
C ILE A 450 25.74 -36.00 -6.14
N PRO A 451 25.43 -34.70 -5.93
CA PRO A 451 26.25 -33.62 -6.47
C PRO A 451 27.69 -33.60 -5.95
N SER A 452 27.93 -33.81 -4.64
CA SER A 452 29.28 -33.82 -4.07
C SER A 452 30.08 -35.05 -4.49
N LEU A 453 29.43 -36.21 -4.60
CA LEU A 453 30.08 -37.42 -5.14
C LEU A 453 30.50 -37.21 -6.60
N LYS A 454 29.64 -36.60 -7.44
CA LYS A 454 29.97 -36.26 -8.83
C LYS A 454 31.14 -35.29 -8.92
N ALA A 455 31.21 -34.32 -7.99
CA ALA A 455 32.34 -33.39 -7.92
C ALA A 455 33.65 -34.12 -7.58
N ALA A 456 33.67 -34.99 -6.56
CA ALA A 456 34.85 -35.77 -6.19
C ALA A 456 35.33 -36.69 -7.33
N VAL A 457 34.40 -37.36 -8.02
CA VAL A 457 34.70 -38.17 -9.22
C VAL A 457 35.26 -37.28 -10.33
N GLY A 458 34.68 -36.11 -10.57
CA GLY A 458 35.17 -35.15 -11.56
C GLY A 458 36.60 -34.67 -11.29
N GLU A 459 36.94 -34.39 -10.02
CA GLU A 459 38.28 -34.00 -9.62
C GLU A 459 39.31 -35.13 -9.82
N PHE A 460 38.95 -36.36 -9.44
CA PHE A 460 39.75 -37.54 -9.72
C PHE A 460 40.00 -37.70 -11.24
N MET A 461 38.95 -37.56 -12.04
CA MET A 461 39.04 -37.64 -13.50
C MET A 461 39.89 -36.53 -14.10
N GLY A 462 39.86 -35.32 -13.54
CA GLY A 462 40.76 -34.23 -13.93
C GLY A 462 42.24 -34.60 -13.76
N GLY A 463 42.58 -35.24 -12.63
CA GLY A 463 43.92 -35.73 -12.35
C GLY A 463 44.34 -36.88 -13.28
N TRP A 464 43.44 -37.82 -13.51
CA TRP A 464 43.66 -38.94 -14.44
C TRP A 464 43.88 -38.44 -15.88
N GLY A 465 43.09 -37.45 -16.29
CA GLY A 465 43.22 -36.75 -17.57
C GLY A 465 44.56 -36.06 -17.74
N ALA A 466 45.00 -35.32 -16.72
CA ALA A 466 46.26 -34.59 -16.74
C ALA A 466 47.48 -35.50 -16.97
N TYR A 467 47.55 -36.64 -16.29
CA TYR A 467 48.62 -37.63 -16.52
C TYR A 467 48.54 -38.22 -17.94
N THR A 468 47.34 -38.65 -18.34
CA THR A 468 47.13 -39.33 -19.63
C THR A 468 47.49 -38.41 -20.80
N HIS A 469 47.10 -37.14 -20.73
CA HIS A 469 47.44 -36.14 -21.74
C HIS A 469 48.95 -35.87 -21.79
N GLY A 470 49.60 -35.73 -20.62
CA GLY A 470 51.04 -35.49 -20.53
C GLY A 470 51.90 -36.65 -21.02
N PHE A 471 51.47 -37.90 -20.81
CA PHE A 471 52.27 -39.09 -21.14
C PHE A 471 52.00 -39.66 -22.55
N PHE A 472 50.75 -39.66 -23.01
CA PHE A 472 50.36 -40.33 -24.25
C PHE A 472 50.16 -39.38 -25.45
N GLY A 473 50.20 -38.07 -25.23
CA GLY A 473 50.15 -37.06 -26.29
C GLY A 473 48.97 -37.26 -27.25
N SER A 474 49.24 -37.58 -28.52
CA SER A 474 48.22 -37.78 -29.55
C SER A 474 47.27 -38.96 -29.30
N LYS A 475 47.73 -40.01 -28.60
CA LYS A 475 46.89 -41.18 -28.24
C LYS A 475 46.04 -40.94 -26.99
N ALA A 476 46.26 -39.83 -26.28
CA ALA A 476 45.53 -39.54 -25.05
C ALA A 476 44.03 -39.36 -25.28
N HIS A 477 43.63 -38.84 -26.44
CA HIS A 477 42.22 -38.59 -26.74
C HIS A 477 41.39 -39.88 -26.79
N ASP A 478 41.90 -40.92 -27.47
CA ASP A 478 41.21 -42.20 -27.59
C ASP A 478 41.13 -42.93 -26.24
N ILE A 479 42.24 -42.93 -25.48
CA ILE A 479 42.32 -43.53 -24.15
C ILE A 479 41.36 -42.83 -23.16
N LEU A 480 41.26 -41.49 -23.23
CA LEU A 480 40.36 -40.73 -22.37
C LEU A 480 38.89 -40.94 -22.74
N LYS A 481 38.59 -41.19 -24.01
CA LYS A 481 37.23 -41.51 -24.45
C LYS A 481 36.75 -42.85 -23.87
N GLU A 482 37.58 -43.89 -23.95
CA GLU A 482 37.28 -45.20 -23.34
C GLU A 482 37.18 -45.11 -21.81
N THR A 483 38.04 -44.28 -21.21
CA THR A 483 38.05 -44.01 -19.76
C THR A 483 36.78 -43.27 -19.30
N GLU A 484 36.30 -42.29 -20.05
CA GLU A 484 35.08 -41.56 -19.70
C GLU A 484 33.85 -42.47 -19.77
N GLN A 485 33.77 -43.36 -20.78
CA GLN A 485 32.72 -44.37 -20.88
C GLN A 485 32.71 -45.30 -19.66
N ALA A 486 33.88 -45.81 -19.26
CA ALA A 486 34.00 -46.67 -18.08
C ALA A 486 33.60 -45.94 -16.77
N LYS A 487 33.90 -44.64 -16.66
CA LYS A 487 33.49 -43.81 -15.52
C LYS A 487 31.98 -43.55 -15.53
N GLU A 488 31.36 -43.29 -16.68
CA GLU A 488 29.90 -43.11 -16.79
C GLU A 488 29.15 -44.38 -16.37
N GLU A 489 29.57 -45.54 -16.87
CA GLU A 489 29.00 -46.84 -16.51
C GLU A 489 29.14 -47.13 -15.00
N TRP A 490 30.31 -46.87 -14.41
CA TRP A 490 30.50 -47.01 -12.96
C TRP A 490 29.59 -46.06 -12.17
N GLN A 491 29.46 -44.80 -12.60
CA GLN A 491 28.71 -43.78 -11.89
C GLN A 491 27.20 -44.06 -11.92
N GLU A 492 26.66 -44.51 -13.05
CA GLU A 492 25.25 -44.91 -13.18
C GLU A 492 24.93 -46.10 -12.27
N ASN A 493 25.77 -47.14 -12.30
CA ASN A 493 25.63 -48.32 -11.45
C ASN A 493 25.69 -47.98 -9.96
N LYS A 494 26.63 -47.11 -9.54
CA LYS A 494 26.72 -46.67 -8.14
C LYS A 494 25.53 -45.83 -7.70
N ILE A 495 25.07 -44.87 -8.52
CA ILE A 495 23.90 -44.05 -8.19
C ILE A 495 22.65 -44.92 -8.07
N LEU A 496 22.49 -45.92 -8.94
CA LEU A 496 21.37 -46.86 -8.87
C LEU A 496 21.43 -47.68 -7.57
N ASN A 497 22.60 -48.23 -7.22
CA ASN A 497 22.78 -48.98 -5.97
C ASN A 497 22.49 -48.10 -4.75
N ILE A 498 23.00 -46.86 -4.70
CA ILE A 498 22.72 -45.92 -3.61
C ILE A 498 21.20 -45.67 -3.46
N LYS A 499 20.46 -45.46 -4.56
CA LYS A 499 18.99 -45.28 -4.52
C LYS A 499 18.25 -46.54 -4.06
N THR A 500 18.77 -47.71 -4.39
CA THR A 500 18.15 -49.01 -4.06
C THR A 500 18.42 -49.39 -2.60
N GLU A 501 19.62 -49.11 -2.09
CA GLU A 501 19.99 -49.27 -0.68
C GLU A 501 19.23 -48.26 0.21
N TYR A 502 19.08 -47.02 -0.25
CA TYR A 502 18.30 -45.98 0.45
C TYR A 502 16.82 -46.33 0.58
N SER A 503 16.25 -47.06 -0.40
CA SER A 503 14.83 -47.45 -0.40
C SER A 503 14.56 -48.80 0.28
N SER A 504 15.57 -49.66 0.46
CA SER A 504 15.41 -51.00 1.05
C SER A 504 15.75 -51.08 2.54
N GLY A 505 16.27 -50.01 3.15
CA GLY A 505 16.57 -49.95 4.58
C GLY A 505 17.57 -51.01 5.07
N LYS A 506 18.33 -51.62 4.15
CA LYS A 506 19.38 -52.58 4.50
C LYS A 506 20.69 -51.81 4.74
N PHE A 507 20.87 -51.37 5.99
CA PHE A 507 22.08 -51.56 6.78
C PHE A 507 21.72 -51.44 8.27
#